data_AF-A0A815ZKB8-F1
#
_entry.id   AF-A0A815ZKB8-F1
#
_cell.length_a   1.000
_cell.length_b   1.000
_cell.length_c   1.000
_cell.angle_alpha   90.00
_cell.angle_beta   90.00
_cell.angle_gamma   90.00
#
_symmetry.space_group_name_H-M   'P 1'
#
loop_
_entity.id
_entity.type
_entity.pdbx_description
1 polymer ?
#
loop_
_entity_poly.entity_id
_entity_poly.type
_entity_poly.pdbx_seq_one_letter_code
_entity_poly.pdbx_strand_id
1 'polypeptide(L)'
;LYEQLLAHQCQKRVTVYRGQVLSIVEYKKLEKSCGSIISLNSFLSTSLNRKIAERFVRQNMHLCASGDHVVVIFEIEADPAVVRMQNGNNRRPFAQIDELSYYEEESEVLFMLGSIFQLNEIYHNQLSSSADGTVSTIRMTLCSDHDNDIKQLYDHMKNEYDREEANLLSLGDVVKNMGKFDLAEKYYRRWLSELPSNDPSLGVLYQRLGMVADAKGEYDASFEWYQKSLEMKMQTRPSDHVNIGNTHNSIGETHRKKGDRARALESYNRAVSLFKQAHNEDHLLLASFYNNIGIIYQEEKKYFEALDFYEKSLNIKKKHLPSDHPNLGSSYNNIGAVHR
;
A
#
# COMPACT_ATOMS: atom_id res chain seq x y z
N LEU A 1 41.66 -3.72 -0.75
CA LEU A 1 40.72 -3.14 -1.73
C LEU A 1 39.64 -2.26 -1.08
N TYR A 2 38.77 -2.77 -0.19
CA TYR A 2 37.74 -1.95 0.50
C TYR A 2 38.33 -0.84 1.42
N GLU A 3 39.43 -1.13 2.13
CA GLU A 3 40.13 -0.11 2.93
C GLU A 3 41.09 0.78 2.12
N GLN A 4 41.47 0.36 0.91
CA GLN A 4 42.28 1.19 0.00
C GLN A 4 41.45 2.30 -0.66
N LEU A 5 40.13 2.12 -0.76
CA LEU A 5 39.19 3.18 -1.17
C LEU A 5 38.90 4.18 -0.04
N LEU A 6 39.07 3.79 1.23
CA LEU A 6 38.94 4.69 2.39
C LEU A 6 40.16 5.61 2.55
N ALA A 7 41.34 5.19 2.10
CA ALA A 7 42.58 5.93 2.23
C ALA A 7 42.70 7.15 1.29
N HIS A 8 41.75 7.36 0.38
CA HIS A 8 41.69 8.53 -0.52
C HIS A 8 40.37 9.28 -0.35
N GLN A 9 40.08 9.75 0.87
CA GLN A 9 39.12 10.84 1.05
C GLN A 9 39.75 12.15 0.55
N CYS A 10 39.32 12.62 -0.63
CA CYS A 10 39.27 14.05 -0.91
C CYS A 10 38.22 14.40 -1.99
N GLN A 11 36.99 14.65 -1.52
CA GLN A 11 36.17 15.83 -1.88
C GLN A 11 35.73 16.12 -3.32
N LYS A 12 35.81 15.20 -4.29
CA LYS A 12 35.25 15.48 -5.62
C LYS A 12 33.93 14.76 -5.83
N ARG A 13 32.86 15.54 -6.01
CA ARG A 13 31.64 15.07 -6.68
C ARG A 13 32.05 14.38 -7.97
N VAL A 14 31.44 13.24 -8.21
CA VAL A 14 31.67 12.45 -9.41
C VAL A 14 30.51 12.69 -10.36
N THR A 15 30.82 12.91 -11.64
CA THR A 15 29.79 13.02 -12.68
C THR A 15 29.72 11.71 -13.44
N VAL A 16 28.51 11.16 -13.53
CA VAL A 16 28.22 9.96 -14.31
C VAL A 16 27.21 10.27 -15.41
N TYR A 17 27.27 9.51 -16.49
CA TYR A 17 26.56 9.78 -17.72
C TYR A 17 25.71 8.58 -18.15
N ARG A 18 24.54 8.86 -18.72
CA ARG A 18 23.69 7.84 -19.34
C ARG A 18 22.99 8.39 -20.58
N GLY A 19 23.15 7.71 -21.70
CA GLY A 19 22.34 7.95 -22.90
C GLY A 19 21.00 7.23 -22.78
N GLN A 20 19.91 7.88 -23.18
CA GLN A 20 18.57 7.32 -23.12
C GLN A 20 17.70 7.85 -24.26
N VAL A 21 16.80 7.02 -24.76
CA VAL A 21 15.70 7.47 -25.63
C VAL A 21 14.46 7.67 -24.76
N LEU A 22 13.83 8.83 -24.87
CA LEU A 22 12.57 9.15 -24.19
C LEU A 22 11.47 9.41 -25.22
N SER A 23 10.23 9.11 -24.86
CA SER A 23 9.09 9.65 -25.61
C SER A 23 9.03 11.17 -25.46
N ILE A 24 8.49 11.86 -26.47
CA ILE A 24 8.29 13.32 -26.42
C ILE A 24 7.38 13.73 -25.24
N VAL A 25 6.47 12.85 -24.82
CA VAL A 25 5.58 13.07 -23.67
C VAL A 25 6.37 13.05 -22.36
N GLU A 26 7.25 12.07 -22.17
CA GLU A 26 8.11 11.99 -20.98
C GLU A 26 9.12 13.13 -20.95
N TYR A 27 9.72 13.46 -22.10
CA TYR A 27 10.64 14.58 -22.22
C TYR A 27 10.00 15.91 -21.81
N LYS A 28 8.79 16.21 -22.33
CA LYS A 28 8.03 17.41 -21.94
C LYS A 28 7.63 17.45 -20.46
N LYS A 29 7.44 16.28 -19.83
CA LYS A 29 7.22 16.21 -18.37
C LYS A 29 8.48 16.62 -17.62
N LEU A 30 9.65 16.13 -18.04
CA LEU A 30 10.93 16.53 -17.45
C LEU A 30 11.19 18.03 -17.61
N GLU A 31 10.90 18.61 -18.78
CA GLU A 31 11.03 20.06 -18.98
C GLU A 31 10.16 20.87 -18.02
N LYS A 32 8.92 20.44 -17.77
CA LYS A 32 8.02 21.10 -16.81
C LYS A 32 8.45 20.91 -15.36
N SER A 33 9.14 19.82 -15.07
CA SER A 33 9.65 19.48 -13.74
C SER A 33 11.06 20.01 -13.49
N CYS A 34 11.63 20.80 -14.39
CA CYS A 34 12.95 21.39 -14.19
C CYS A 34 12.96 22.26 -12.91
N GLY A 35 13.95 22.06 -12.05
CA GLY A 35 14.00 22.66 -10.72
C GLY A 35 13.25 21.87 -9.63
N SER A 36 12.64 20.73 -9.95
CA SER A 36 12.02 19.84 -8.95
C SER A 36 12.85 18.59 -8.66
N ILE A 37 12.40 17.86 -7.64
CA ILE A 37 12.96 16.56 -7.26
C ILE A 37 12.26 15.45 -8.07
N ILE A 38 13.01 14.43 -8.51
CA ILE A 38 12.48 13.25 -9.19
C ILE A 38 13.06 11.95 -8.60
N SER A 39 12.28 10.87 -8.66
CA SER A 39 12.73 9.51 -8.35
C SER A 39 12.63 8.66 -9.61
N LEU A 40 13.61 7.78 -9.82
CA LEU A 40 13.60 6.82 -10.91
C LEU A 40 13.23 5.44 -10.34
N ASN A 41 12.19 4.83 -10.90
CA ASN A 41 11.64 3.55 -10.42
C ASN A 41 12.37 2.31 -10.97
N SER A 42 13.55 2.51 -11.56
CA SER A 42 14.39 1.45 -12.11
C SER A 42 15.83 1.66 -11.67
N PHE A 43 16.61 0.57 -11.59
CA PHE A 43 18.06 0.69 -11.42
C PHE A 43 18.64 1.48 -12.58
N LEU A 44 19.35 2.56 -12.24
CA LEU A 44 20.00 3.39 -13.22
C LEU A 44 21.46 2.98 -13.34
N SER A 45 21.79 2.35 -14.46
CA SER A 45 23.17 2.10 -14.87
C SER A 45 23.73 3.32 -15.58
N THR A 46 24.91 3.75 -15.16
CA THR A 46 25.58 4.97 -15.64
C THR A 46 27.07 4.73 -15.76
N SER A 47 27.77 5.54 -16.57
CA SER A 47 29.22 5.43 -16.75
C SER A 47 29.94 6.71 -16.35
N LEU A 48 31.16 6.58 -15.82
CA LEU A 48 32.06 7.72 -15.61
C LEU A 48 32.53 8.37 -16.93
N ASN A 49 32.39 7.66 -18.05
CA ASN A 49 32.86 8.13 -19.35
C ASN A 49 31.69 8.60 -20.22
N ARG A 50 31.61 9.92 -20.43
CA ARG A 50 30.60 10.58 -21.28
C ARG A 50 30.52 10.00 -22.70
N LYS A 51 31.64 9.56 -23.28
CA LYS A 51 31.68 9.02 -24.65
C LYS A 51 30.79 7.79 -24.83
N ILE A 52 30.54 7.05 -23.76
CA ILE A 52 29.68 5.85 -23.77
C ILE A 52 28.22 6.26 -23.93
N ALA A 53 27.77 7.27 -23.17
CA ALA A 53 26.44 7.86 -23.34
C ALA A 53 26.26 8.48 -24.74
N GLU A 54 27.28 9.18 -25.25
CA GLU A 54 27.25 9.76 -26.60
C GLU A 54 27.18 8.68 -27.69
N ARG A 55 27.89 7.56 -27.54
CA ARG A 55 27.82 6.41 -28.46
C ARG A 55 26.40 5.84 -28.51
N PHE A 56 25.77 5.65 -27.35
CA PHE A 56 24.38 5.20 -27.27
C PHE A 56 23.43 6.15 -28.00
N VAL A 57 23.56 7.45 -27.77
CA VAL A 57 22.72 8.47 -28.40
C VAL A 57 22.90 8.49 -29.92
N ARG A 58 24.14 8.44 -30.42
CA ARG A 58 24.41 8.38 -31.87
C ARG A 58 23.74 7.18 -32.53
N GLN A 59 23.84 6.00 -31.92
CA GLN A 59 23.24 4.77 -32.46
C GLN A 59 21.71 4.86 -32.55
N ASN A 60 21.07 5.62 -31.66
CA ASN A 60 19.62 5.72 -31.56
C ASN A 60 19.01 6.99 -32.16
N MET A 61 19.83 7.87 -32.75
CA MET A 61 19.37 9.16 -33.30
C MET A 61 18.35 9.00 -34.44
N HIS A 62 18.39 7.88 -35.16
CA HIS A 62 17.42 7.54 -36.21
C HIS A 62 15.98 7.41 -35.67
N LEU A 63 15.79 7.07 -34.39
CA LEU A 63 14.47 6.96 -33.77
C LEU A 63 13.77 8.32 -33.58
N CYS A 64 14.53 9.41 -33.62
CA CYS A 64 14.00 10.76 -33.52
C CYS A 64 13.38 11.28 -34.83
N ALA A 65 13.53 10.55 -35.95
CA ALA A 65 13.07 11.00 -37.26
C ALA A 65 11.55 11.20 -37.34
N SER A 66 10.74 10.47 -36.56
CA SER A 66 9.29 10.63 -36.52
C SER A 66 8.82 11.82 -35.67
N GLY A 67 9.70 12.39 -34.83
CA GLY A 67 9.37 13.45 -33.87
C GLY A 67 8.72 12.94 -32.56
N ASP A 68 8.46 11.64 -32.44
CA ASP A 68 7.83 11.06 -31.24
C ASP A 68 8.82 10.80 -30.10
N HIS A 69 10.12 10.81 -30.41
CA HIS A 69 11.19 10.47 -29.48
C HIS A 69 12.29 11.51 -29.47
N VAL A 70 12.93 11.64 -28.30
CA VAL A 70 14.09 12.51 -28.09
C VAL A 70 15.19 11.68 -27.45
N VAL A 71 16.40 11.77 -28.02
CA VAL A 71 17.61 11.25 -27.42
C VAL A 71 18.15 12.24 -26.39
N VAL A 72 18.44 11.74 -25.19
CA VAL A 72 18.94 12.55 -24.09
C VAL A 72 20.19 11.95 -23.47
N ILE A 73 21.03 12.82 -22.91
CA ILE A 73 22.13 12.43 -22.02
C ILE A 73 21.79 12.91 -20.62
N PHE A 74 21.65 11.99 -19.68
CA PHE A 74 21.64 12.34 -18.26
C PHE A 74 23.07 12.56 -17.80
N GLU A 75 23.32 13.72 -17.21
CA GLU A 75 24.57 14.11 -16.55
C GLU A 75 24.27 14.21 -15.06
N ILE A 76 24.75 13.25 -14.28
CA ILE A 76 24.36 13.06 -12.89
C ILE A 76 25.56 13.31 -11.99
N GLU A 77 25.47 14.35 -11.15
CA GLU A 77 26.42 14.57 -10.07
C GLU A 77 26.07 13.71 -8.87
N ALA A 78 26.99 12.87 -8.43
CA ALA A 78 26.87 12.04 -7.25
C ALA A 78 28.01 12.34 -6.28
N ASP A 79 27.67 12.60 -5.02
CA ASP A 79 28.66 12.67 -3.95
C ASP A 79 28.77 11.30 -3.27
N PRO A 80 29.95 10.64 -3.30
CA PRO A 80 30.18 9.37 -2.63
C PRO A 80 29.89 9.38 -1.13
N ALA A 81 29.91 10.55 -0.48
CA ALA A 81 29.59 10.69 0.94
C ALA A 81 28.09 10.63 1.25
N VAL A 82 27.20 10.67 0.25
CA VAL A 82 25.76 10.61 0.46
C VAL A 82 25.36 9.25 1.04
N VAL A 83 24.61 9.31 2.13
CA VAL A 83 24.02 8.15 2.82
C VAL A 83 22.53 8.39 2.96
N ARG A 84 21.74 7.33 2.78
CA ARG A 84 20.30 7.32 3.02
C ARG A 84 19.92 6.42 4.18
N MET A 85 18.91 6.86 4.93
CA MET A 85 18.25 6.07 5.96
C MET A 85 17.19 5.16 5.32
N GLN A 86 17.42 3.85 5.35
CA GLN A 86 16.42 2.86 4.95
C GLN A 86 16.30 1.78 6.02
N ASN A 87 15.09 1.60 6.57
CA ASN A 87 14.78 0.60 7.60
C ASN A 87 15.70 0.65 8.82
N GLY A 88 16.06 1.86 9.28
CA GLY A 88 16.95 2.06 10.43
C GLY A 88 18.44 1.83 10.15
N ASN A 89 18.82 1.57 8.89
CA ASN A 89 20.21 1.38 8.48
C ASN A 89 20.67 2.49 7.53
N ASN A 90 21.92 2.92 7.73
CA ASN A 90 22.64 3.83 6.84
C ASN A 90 23.17 3.07 5.62
N ARG A 91 22.70 3.40 4.41
CA ARG A 91 23.17 2.79 3.16
C ARG A 91 23.54 3.84 2.12
N ARG A 92 24.59 3.57 1.33
CA ARG A 92 24.95 4.42 0.19
C ARG A 92 23.98 4.14 -0.97
N PRO A 93 23.36 5.18 -1.57
CA PRO A 93 22.34 5.02 -2.61
C PRO A 93 22.90 4.58 -3.97
N PHE A 94 24.22 4.44 -4.11
CA PHE A 94 24.84 3.91 -5.32
C PHE A 94 26.11 3.11 -5.00
N ALA A 95 26.50 2.27 -5.95
CA ALA A 95 27.74 1.51 -5.93
C ALA A 95 28.45 1.64 -7.28
N GLN A 96 29.77 1.77 -7.25
CA GLN A 96 30.61 1.59 -8.43
C GLN A 96 30.96 0.11 -8.55
N ILE A 97 30.84 -0.42 -9.75
CA ILE A 97 31.15 -1.80 -10.08
C ILE A 97 32.14 -1.78 -11.25
N ASP A 98 33.30 -2.38 -11.03
CA ASP A 98 34.31 -2.59 -12.06
C ASP A 98 34.26 -4.07 -12.48
N GLU A 99 34.65 -4.39 -13.73
CA GLU A 99 34.82 -5.77 -14.26
C GLU A 99 33.54 -6.63 -14.44
N LEU A 100 32.34 -6.07 -14.23
CA LEU A 100 31.06 -6.77 -14.47
C LEU A 100 30.24 -6.19 -15.64
N SER A 101 30.73 -5.13 -16.27
CA SER A 101 30.04 -4.46 -17.38
C SER A 101 30.24 -5.19 -18.71
N TYR A 102 29.34 -4.95 -19.66
CA TYR A 102 29.36 -5.62 -20.97
C TYR A 102 30.63 -5.31 -21.79
N TYR A 103 31.28 -4.17 -21.53
CA TYR A 103 32.57 -3.81 -22.11
C TYR A 103 33.65 -3.75 -21.02
N GLU A 104 34.84 -4.29 -21.28
CA GLU A 104 35.96 -4.31 -20.33
C GLU A 104 36.45 -2.91 -19.91
N GLU A 105 36.15 -1.88 -20.72
CA GLU A 105 36.51 -0.48 -20.47
C GLU A 105 35.40 0.32 -19.75
N GLU A 106 34.26 -0.32 -19.44
CA GLU A 106 33.13 0.34 -18.76
C GLU A 106 33.27 0.26 -17.24
N SER A 107 33.43 1.43 -16.61
CA SER A 107 33.16 1.60 -15.17
C SER A 107 31.71 1.97 -14.98
N GLU A 108 30.93 1.06 -14.41
CA GLU A 108 29.49 1.21 -14.22
C GLU A 108 29.16 1.65 -12.79
N VAL A 109 28.32 2.67 -12.69
CA VAL A 109 27.79 3.18 -11.44
C VAL A 109 26.29 2.88 -11.41
N LEU A 110 25.89 2.06 -10.44
CA LEU A 110 24.50 1.64 -10.24
C LEU A 110 23.86 2.42 -9.09
N PHE A 111 22.73 3.06 -9.37
CA PHE A 111 21.89 3.66 -8.34
C PHE A 111 20.82 2.69 -7.85
N MET A 112 20.62 2.62 -6.54
CA MET A 112 19.58 1.81 -5.91
C MET A 112 18.19 2.31 -6.31
N LEU A 113 17.22 1.40 -6.35
CA LEU A 113 15.81 1.73 -6.52
C LEU A 113 15.35 2.75 -5.44
N GLY A 114 14.65 3.80 -5.87
CA GLY A 114 14.22 4.88 -4.98
C GLY A 114 15.30 5.91 -4.65
N SER A 115 16.41 5.93 -5.41
CA SER A 115 17.33 7.07 -5.42
C SER A 115 16.61 8.31 -5.96
N ILE A 116 16.76 9.43 -5.24
CA ILE A 116 16.10 10.69 -5.55
C ILE A 116 17.15 11.68 -6.07
N PHE A 117 16.80 12.38 -7.15
CA PHE A 117 17.65 13.33 -7.84
C PHE A 117 16.97 14.69 -7.95
N GLN A 118 17.73 15.76 -7.75
CA GLN A 118 17.32 17.11 -8.08
C GLN A 118 17.55 17.32 -9.57
N LEU A 119 16.51 17.70 -10.30
CA LEU A 119 16.61 18.07 -11.70
C LEU A 119 17.05 19.54 -11.80
N ASN A 120 18.30 19.77 -12.17
CA ASN A 120 18.91 21.10 -12.10
C ASN A 120 18.59 21.95 -13.34
N GLU A 121 18.94 21.43 -14.52
CA GLU A 121 18.78 22.14 -15.78
C GLU A 121 18.71 21.18 -16.95
N ILE A 122 18.09 21.64 -18.04
CA ILE A 122 18.06 20.97 -19.33
C ILE A 122 18.61 21.94 -20.36
N TYR A 123 19.63 21.51 -21.11
CA TYR A 123 20.26 22.33 -22.15
C TYR A 123 20.60 21.48 -23.37
N HIS A 124 20.74 22.13 -24.52
CA HIS A 124 20.93 21.45 -25.79
C HIS A 124 22.38 21.57 -26.26
N ASN A 125 23.00 20.43 -26.54
CA ASN A 125 24.36 20.36 -27.06
C ASN A 125 24.34 19.85 -28.50
N GLN A 126 25.21 20.42 -29.34
CA GLN A 126 25.60 19.77 -30.59
C GLN A 126 26.67 18.72 -30.25
N LEU A 127 26.54 17.51 -30.80
CA LEU A 127 27.67 16.58 -30.76
C LEU A 127 28.80 17.16 -31.61
N SER A 128 30.03 16.93 -31.17
CA SER A 128 31.28 17.49 -31.73
C SER A 128 31.57 17.15 -33.20
N SER A 129 30.69 16.39 -33.87
CA SER A 129 30.66 16.15 -35.31
C SER A 129 29.48 16.91 -35.93
N SER A 130 29.78 17.85 -36.85
CA SER A 130 28.86 18.81 -37.48
C SER A 130 27.70 18.22 -38.33
N ALA A 131 27.50 16.90 -38.29
CA ALA A 131 26.42 16.19 -38.99
C ALA A 131 25.40 15.52 -38.04
N ASP A 132 25.70 15.48 -36.73
CA ASP A 132 24.84 14.84 -35.74
C ASP A 132 23.85 15.86 -35.16
N GLY A 133 22.56 15.50 -35.11
CA GLY A 133 21.47 16.37 -34.65
C GLY A 133 21.62 16.87 -33.21
N THR A 134 20.73 17.77 -32.81
CA THR A 134 20.71 18.35 -31.46
C THR A 134 20.41 17.29 -30.40
N VAL A 135 21.20 17.24 -29.33
CA VAL A 135 20.99 16.34 -28.20
C VAL A 135 20.71 17.13 -26.93
N SER A 136 19.62 16.78 -26.23
CA SER A 136 19.31 17.38 -24.94
C SER A 136 20.13 16.72 -23.84
N THR A 137 20.80 17.53 -23.05
CA THR A 137 21.51 17.10 -21.84
C THR A 137 20.70 17.51 -20.62
N ILE A 138 20.46 16.56 -19.73
CA ILE A 138 19.67 16.72 -18.52
C ILE A 138 20.62 16.61 -17.33
N ARG A 139 20.90 17.74 -16.67
CA ARG A 139 21.78 17.76 -15.50
C ARG A 139 20.98 17.53 -14.23
N MET A 140 21.43 16.59 -13.41
CA MET A 140 20.80 16.22 -12.15
C MET A 140 21.84 16.03 -11.06
N THR A 141 21.42 16.17 -9.81
CA THR A 141 22.27 15.90 -8.64
C THR A 141 21.60 14.87 -7.75
N LEU A 142 22.33 13.84 -7.33
CA LEU A 142 21.86 12.89 -6.32
C LEU A 142 21.65 13.63 -5.00
N CYS A 143 20.42 13.63 -4.50
CA CYS A 143 20.08 14.31 -3.27
C CYS A 143 20.46 13.49 -2.04
N SER A 144 20.74 14.18 -0.94
CA SER A 144 20.95 13.60 0.38
C SER A 144 19.72 13.77 1.28
N ASP A 145 19.58 12.93 2.31
CA ASP A 145 18.51 13.11 3.31
C ASP A 145 18.67 14.40 4.15
N HIS A 146 19.80 15.11 4.00
CA HIS A 146 20.08 16.39 4.65
C HIS A 146 19.75 17.59 3.74
N ASP A 147 19.28 17.36 2.51
CA ASP A 147 18.80 18.43 1.63
C ASP A 147 17.51 19.03 2.19
N ASN A 148 17.47 20.36 2.26
CA ASN A 148 16.32 21.09 2.77
C ASN A 148 15.07 20.85 1.91
N ASP A 149 15.23 20.60 0.61
CA ASP A 149 14.13 20.33 -0.31
C ASP A 149 13.56 18.90 -0.17
N ILE A 150 14.42 17.90 0.09
CA ILE A 150 13.96 16.56 0.49
C ILE A 150 13.30 16.61 1.86
N LYS A 151 13.84 17.39 2.80
CA LYS A 151 13.23 17.57 4.11
C LYS A 151 11.88 18.25 4.01
N GLN A 152 11.73 19.27 3.16
CA GLN A 152 10.44 19.91 2.89
C GLN A 152 9.47 18.97 2.17
N LEU A 153 9.92 18.15 1.22
CA LEU A 153 9.08 17.13 0.60
C LEU A 153 8.71 16.03 1.60
N TYR A 154 9.64 15.60 2.45
CA TYR A 154 9.39 14.65 3.52
C TYR A 154 8.41 15.23 4.52
N ASP A 155 8.59 16.48 4.94
CA ASP A 155 7.70 17.19 5.86
C ASP A 155 6.36 17.49 5.19
N HIS A 156 6.30 17.73 3.88
CA HIS A 156 5.06 17.95 3.14
C HIS A 156 4.30 16.65 2.89
N MET A 157 4.97 15.58 2.46
CA MET A 157 4.42 14.23 2.40
C MET A 157 4.02 13.78 3.79
N LYS A 158 4.83 14.05 4.82
CA LYS A 158 4.52 13.76 6.22
C LYS A 158 3.38 14.62 6.72
N ASN A 159 3.19 15.85 6.27
CA ASN A 159 2.06 16.70 6.67
C ASN A 159 0.78 16.37 5.87
N GLU A 160 0.90 15.89 4.63
CA GLU A 160 -0.20 15.28 3.86
C GLU A 160 -0.55 13.89 4.42
N TYR A 161 0.44 13.13 4.88
CA TYR A 161 0.30 11.91 5.67
C TYR A 161 -0.14 12.21 7.11
N ASP A 162 0.19 13.32 7.77
CA ASP A 162 -0.22 13.60 9.16
C ASP A 162 -1.70 14.07 9.21
N ARG A 163 -2.37 14.16 8.05
CA ARG A 163 -3.84 14.09 7.96
C ARG A 163 -4.38 12.65 8.13
N GLU A 164 -3.53 11.71 8.55
CA GLU A 164 -3.80 10.30 8.87
C GLU A 164 -4.25 10.08 10.33
N GLU A 165 -5.45 10.53 10.67
CA GLU A 165 -6.21 9.82 11.72
C GLU A 165 -6.67 8.43 11.21
N ALA A 166 -6.62 8.20 9.89
CA ALA A 166 -7.01 6.97 9.20
C ALA A 166 -5.90 5.88 9.16
N ASN A 167 -4.63 6.16 9.48
CA ASN A 167 -3.54 5.21 9.21
C ASN A 167 -3.32 4.19 10.32
N LEU A 168 -3.44 4.53 11.61
CA LEU A 168 -3.31 3.51 12.68
C LEU A 168 -4.42 2.46 12.62
N LEU A 169 -5.65 2.87 12.30
CA LEU A 169 -6.76 1.95 12.08
C LEU A 169 -6.51 1.05 10.86
N SER A 170 -6.08 1.63 9.75
CA SER A 170 -5.81 0.91 8.50
C SER A 170 -4.62 -0.04 8.64
N LEU A 171 -3.52 0.40 9.26
CA LEU A 171 -2.36 -0.43 9.60
C LEU A 171 -2.76 -1.58 10.52
N GLY A 172 -3.55 -1.30 11.55
CA GLY A 172 -4.11 -2.34 12.41
C GLY A 172 -4.94 -3.36 11.61
N ASP A 173 -5.79 -2.91 10.67
CA ASP A 173 -6.59 -3.78 9.82
C ASP A 173 -5.73 -4.65 8.89
N VAL A 174 -4.69 -4.08 8.27
CA VAL A 174 -3.73 -4.82 7.42
C VAL A 174 -3.00 -5.88 8.23
N VAL A 175 -2.46 -5.51 9.39
CA VAL A 175 -1.68 -6.41 10.25
C VAL A 175 -2.56 -7.51 10.85
N LYS A 176 -3.81 -7.19 11.20
CA LYS A 176 -4.83 -8.17 11.62
C LYS A 176 -5.12 -9.17 10.51
N ASN A 177 -5.28 -8.71 9.27
CA ASN A 177 -5.53 -9.60 8.12
C ASN A 177 -4.33 -10.50 7.81
N MET A 178 -3.11 -10.10 8.20
CA MET A 178 -1.91 -10.95 8.17
C MET A 178 -1.84 -11.94 9.35
N GLY A 179 -2.84 -11.97 10.23
CA GLY A 179 -2.87 -12.85 11.42
C GLY A 179 -2.00 -12.38 12.59
N LYS A 180 -1.44 -11.17 12.54
CA LYS A 180 -0.54 -10.63 13.58
C LYS A 180 -1.35 -9.86 14.63
N PHE A 181 -2.16 -10.58 15.40
CA PHE A 181 -3.16 -10.00 16.31
C PHE A 181 -2.58 -9.10 17.40
N ASP A 182 -1.45 -9.47 18.03
CA ASP A 182 -0.81 -8.66 19.08
C ASP A 182 -0.34 -7.29 18.55
N LEU A 183 0.19 -7.28 17.33
CA LEU A 183 0.65 -6.05 16.70
C LEU A 183 -0.52 -5.17 16.25
N ALA A 184 -1.60 -5.78 15.76
CA ALA A 184 -2.84 -5.05 15.46
C ALA A 184 -3.43 -4.40 16.73
N GLU A 185 -3.47 -5.13 17.84
CA GLU A 185 -3.93 -4.62 19.14
C GLU A 185 -3.08 -3.41 19.59
N LYS A 186 -1.75 -3.48 19.43
CA LYS A 186 -0.85 -2.38 19.75
C LYS A 186 -1.19 -1.10 18.97
N TYR A 187 -1.45 -1.20 17.68
CA TYR A 187 -1.83 -0.04 16.86
C TYR A 187 -3.19 0.52 17.27
N TYR A 188 -4.17 -0.34 17.52
CA TYR A 188 -5.50 0.09 17.96
C TYR A 188 -5.48 0.75 19.34
N ARG A 189 -4.70 0.22 20.30
CA ARG A 189 -4.57 0.83 21.64
C ARG A 189 -3.84 2.17 21.61
N ARG A 190 -2.85 2.31 20.74
CA ARG A 190 -2.19 3.61 20.53
C ARG A 190 -3.20 4.63 20.01
N TRP A 191 -3.95 4.28 18.98
CA TRP A 191 -4.98 5.19 18.45
C TRP A 191 -6.06 5.50 19.49
N LEU A 192 -6.45 4.51 20.31
CA LEU A 192 -7.40 4.71 21.41
C LEU A 192 -6.92 5.77 22.42
N SER A 193 -5.61 5.84 22.68
CA SER A 193 -5.04 6.83 23.61
C SER A 193 -4.97 8.25 23.02
N GLU A 194 -5.05 8.37 21.70
CA GLU A 194 -4.97 9.65 20.98
C GLU A 194 -6.37 10.26 20.75
N LEU A 195 -7.43 9.44 20.81
CA LEU A 195 -8.81 9.89 20.58
C LEU A 195 -9.48 10.49 21.83
N PRO A 196 -10.26 11.59 21.69
CA PRO A 196 -11.07 12.11 22.78
C PRO A 196 -12.26 11.18 23.10
N SER A 197 -12.72 11.19 24.34
CA SER A 197 -13.73 10.25 24.86
C SER A 197 -15.09 10.23 24.11
N ASN A 198 -15.40 11.29 23.35
CA ASN A 198 -16.64 11.43 22.59
C ASN A 198 -16.45 11.27 21.07
N ASP A 199 -15.27 10.81 20.61
CA ASP A 199 -15.01 10.66 19.18
C ASP A 199 -15.89 9.57 18.56
N PRO A 200 -16.65 9.84 17.48
CA PRO A 200 -17.46 8.83 16.81
C PRO A 200 -16.66 7.62 16.29
N SER A 201 -15.38 7.80 16.00
CA SER A 201 -14.46 6.76 15.52
C SER A 201 -14.18 5.70 16.59
N LEU A 202 -14.39 6.01 17.88
CA LEU A 202 -14.28 5.03 18.97
C LEU A 202 -15.20 3.83 18.75
N GLY A 203 -16.40 4.04 18.21
CA GLY A 203 -17.31 2.95 17.89
C GLY A 203 -16.71 1.94 16.90
N VAL A 204 -15.97 2.42 15.90
CA VAL A 204 -15.27 1.56 14.93
C VAL A 204 -14.03 0.93 15.56
N LEU A 205 -13.27 1.68 16.36
CA LEU A 205 -12.07 1.19 17.02
C LEU A 205 -12.38 0.07 18.02
N TYR A 206 -13.39 0.23 18.86
CA TYR A 206 -13.84 -0.81 19.78
C TYR A 206 -14.31 -2.07 19.03
N GLN A 207 -14.99 -1.91 17.88
CA GLN A 207 -15.32 -3.04 17.03
C GLN A 207 -14.06 -3.82 16.60
N ARG A 208 -12.99 -3.11 16.22
CA ARG A 208 -11.73 -3.75 15.79
C ARG A 208 -10.99 -4.44 16.93
N LEU A 209 -10.97 -3.83 18.10
CA LEU A 209 -10.40 -4.46 19.31
C LEU A 209 -11.16 -5.73 19.69
N GLY A 210 -12.50 -5.73 19.59
CA GLY A 210 -13.32 -6.93 19.79
C GLY A 210 -12.98 -8.04 18.79
N MET A 211 -12.83 -7.71 17.50
CA MET A 211 -12.44 -8.69 16.48
C MET A 211 -11.06 -9.31 16.73
N VAL A 212 -10.11 -8.51 17.24
CA VAL A 212 -8.77 -9.01 17.60
C VAL A 212 -8.85 -9.92 18.82
N ALA A 213 -9.60 -9.54 19.85
CA ALA A 213 -9.82 -10.38 21.03
C ALA A 213 -10.48 -11.72 20.66
N ASP A 214 -11.48 -11.73 19.77
CA ASP A 214 -12.08 -12.96 19.22
C ASP A 214 -11.07 -13.86 18.52
N ALA A 215 -10.14 -13.27 17.79
CA ALA A 215 -9.11 -14.01 17.06
C ALA A 215 -8.05 -14.61 17.99
N LYS A 216 -7.80 -13.97 19.14
CA LYS A 216 -6.93 -14.47 20.21
C LYS A 216 -7.64 -15.48 21.14
N GLY A 217 -8.96 -15.66 21.01
CA GLY A 217 -9.76 -16.52 21.89
C GLY A 217 -10.15 -15.86 23.22
N GLU A 218 -9.94 -14.56 23.35
CA GLU A 218 -10.24 -13.74 24.54
C GLU A 218 -11.71 -13.29 24.51
N TYR A 219 -12.64 -14.24 24.59
CA TYR A 219 -14.06 -13.97 24.34
C TYR A 219 -14.70 -12.98 25.31
N ASP A 220 -14.32 -12.99 26.60
CA ASP A 220 -14.89 -12.07 27.58
C ASP A 220 -14.45 -10.62 27.32
N ALA A 221 -13.17 -10.41 26.97
CA ALA A 221 -12.66 -9.10 26.53
C ALA A 221 -13.33 -8.64 25.22
N SER A 222 -13.58 -9.57 24.30
CA SER A 222 -14.30 -9.31 23.05
C SER A 222 -15.70 -8.74 23.31
N PHE A 223 -16.46 -9.35 24.22
CA PHE A 223 -17.79 -8.85 24.60
C PHE A 223 -17.73 -7.44 25.18
N GLU A 224 -16.77 -7.14 26.06
CA GLU A 224 -16.59 -5.79 26.61
C GLU A 224 -16.34 -4.75 25.51
N TRP A 225 -15.49 -5.08 24.52
CA TRP A 225 -15.21 -4.18 23.41
C TRP A 225 -16.42 -3.98 22.50
N TYR A 226 -17.15 -5.04 22.16
CA TYR A 226 -18.36 -4.90 21.34
C TYR A 226 -19.47 -4.13 22.06
N GLN A 227 -19.60 -4.30 23.39
CA GLN A 227 -20.55 -3.53 24.19
C GLN A 227 -20.22 -2.03 24.15
N LYS A 228 -18.95 -1.66 24.34
CA LYS A 228 -18.49 -0.27 24.18
C LYS A 228 -18.73 0.26 22.76
N SER A 229 -18.53 -0.58 21.74
CA SER A 229 -18.83 -0.23 20.34
C SER A 229 -20.31 0.10 20.13
N LEU A 230 -21.21 -0.73 20.68
CA LEU A 230 -22.65 -0.50 20.62
C LEU A 230 -23.05 0.80 21.31
N GLU A 231 -22.56 1.03 22.52
CA GLU A 231 -22.84 2.24 23.29
C GLU A 231 -22.44 3.50 22.51
N MET A 232 -21.21 3.54 21.97
CA MET A 232 -20.74 4.66 21.17
C MET A 232 -21.56 4.86 19.89
N LYS A 233 -21.89 3.77 19.17
CA LYS A 233 -22.70 3.85 17.95
C LYS A 233 -24.12 4.33 18.23
N MET A 234 -24.74 3.86 19.30
CA MET A 234 -26.08 4.28 19.72
C MET A 234 -26.11 5.74 20.17
N GLN A 235 -25.05 6.23 20.83
CA GLN A 235 -24.95 7.64 21.24
C GLN A 235 -24.73 8.58 20.05
N THR A 236 -23.85 8.19 19.13
CA THR A 236 -23.40 9.07 18.02
C THR A 236 -24.38 9.05 16.85
N ARG A 237 -24.91 7.86 16.49
CA ARG A 237 -25.84 7.66 15.37
C ARG A 237 -26.86 6.56 15.69
N PRO A 238 -27.92 6.85 16.47
CA PRO A 238 -28.94 5.87 16.81
C PRO A 238 -29.65 5.21 15.61
N SER A 239 -29.71 5.91 14.48
CA SER A 239 -30.32 5.42 13.23
C SER A 239 -29.36 4.59 12.35
N ASP A 240 -28.10 4.39 12.77
CA ASP A 240 -27.12 3.57 12.05
C ASP A 240 -27.34 2.07 12.33
N HIS A 241 -28.54 1.61 11.99
CA HIS A 241 -28.98 0.23 12.19
C HIS A 241 -28.07 -0.78 11.48
N VAL A 242 -27.41 -0.38 10.39
CA VAL A 242 -26.44 -1.20 9.65
C VAL A 242 -25.20 -1.48 10.49
N ASN A 243 -24.52 -0.44 11.01
CA ASN A 243 -23.30 -0.64 11.80
C ASN A 243 -23.57 -1.24 13.18
N ILE A 244 -24.74 -0.97 13.77
CA ILE A 244 -25.20 -1.61 15.02
C ILE A 244 -25.48 -3.10 14.75
N GLY A 245 -26.17 -3.43 13.65
CA GLY A 245 -26.43 -4.80 13.23
C GLY A 245 -25.14 -5.60 12.99
N ASN A 246 -24.14 -4.99 12.37
CA ASN A 246 -22.83 -5.63 12.18
C ASN A 246 -22.12 -5.95 13.50
N THR A 247 -22.25 -5.10 14.53
CA THR A 247 -21.73 -5.41 15.86
C THR A 247 -22.46 -6.58 16.51
N HIS A 248 -23.79 -6.64 16.42
CA HIS A 248 -24.55 -7.81 16.90
C HIS A 248 -24.15 -9.10 16.19
N ASN A 249 -23.87 -9.07 14.88
CA ASN A 249 -23.34 -10.24 14.19
C ASN A 249 -21.97 -10.66 14.74
N SER A 250 -21.10 -9.70 15.08
CA SER A 250 -19.80 -10.05 15.65
C SER A 250 -19.93 -10.67 17.05
N ILE A 251 -20.82 -10.12 17.89
CA ILE A 251 -21.19 -10.71 19.20
C ILE A 251 -21.75 -12.13 19.03
N GLY A 252 -22.59 -12.36 18.02
CA GLY A 252 -23.13 -13.68 17.71
C GLY A 252 -22.03 -14.68 17.37
N GLU A 253 -21.02 -14.26 16.61
CA GLU A 253 -19.88 -15.10 16.27
C GLU A 253 -19.01 -15.41 17.49
N THR A 254 -18.81 -14.44 18.40
CA THR A 254 -18.14 -14.68 19.69
C THR A 254 -18.88 -15.73 20.50
N HIS A 255 -20.21 -15.62 20.63
CA HIS A 255 -21.02 -16.61 21.35
C HIS A 255 -20.91 -18.00 20.71
N ARG A 256 -20.96 -18.09 19.37
CA ARG A 256 -20.82 -19.36 18.64
C ARG A 256 -19.45 -20.00 18.90
N LYS A 257 -18.36 -19.21 18.83
CA LYS A 257 -17.00 -19.68 19.15
C LYS A 257 -16.85 -20.15 20.60
N LYS A 258 -17.56 -19.52 21.55
CA LYS A 258 -17.62 -19.94 22.96
C LYS A 258 -18.52 -21.18 23.16
N GLY A 259 -19.28 -21.60 22.15
CA GLY A 259 -20.19 -22.75 22.20
C GLY A 259 -21.63 -22.43 22.63
N ASP A 260 -21.96 -21.14 22.85
CA ASP A 260 -23.30 -20.69 23.23
C ASP A 260 -24.15 -20.39 21.99
N ARG A 261 -24.71 -21.46 21.40
CA ARG A 261 -25.51 -21.37 20.17
C ARG A 261 -26.79 -20.55 20.32
N ALA A 262 -27.41 -20.60 21.50
CA ALA A 262 -28.67 -19.90 21.76
C ALA A 262 -28.48 -18.37 21.71
N ARG A 263 -27.47 -17.85 22.43
CA ARG A 263 -27.15 -16.41 22.40
C ARG A 263 -26.59 -15.97 21.06
N ALA A 264 -25.89 -16.85 20.36
CA ALA A 264 -25.43 -16.58 19.01
C ALA A 264 -26.61 -16.37 18.04
N LEU A 265 -27.61 -17.26 18.05
CA LEU A 265 -28.84 -17.11 17.26
C LEU A 265 -29.61 -15.85 17.61
N GLU A 266 -29.75 -15.53 18.90
CA GLU A 266 -30.40 -14.30 19.35
C GLU A 266 -29.71 -13.06 18.76
N SER A 267 -28.38 -13.01 18.84
CA SER A 267 -27.56 -11.91 18.33
C SER A 267 -27.64 -11.78 16.81
N TYR A 268 -27.56 -12.90 16.07
CA TYR A 268 -27.71 -12.89 14.62
C TYR A 268 -29.11 -12.47 14.18
N ASN A 269 -30.16 -12.94 14.83
CA ASN A 269 -31.52 -12.51 14.53
C ASN A 269 -31.72 -11.03 14.81
N ARG A 270 -31.11 -10.51 15.88
CA ARG A 270 -31.12 -9.07 16.16
C ARG A 270 -30.45 -8.27 15.04
N ALA A 271 -29.31 -8.75 14.53
CA ALA A 271 -28.63 -8.14 13.38
C ALA A 271 -29.50 -8.12 12.11
N VAL A 272 -30.19 -9.24 11.82
CA VAL A 272 -31.16 -9.34 10.70
C VAL A 272 -32.30 -8.35 10.86
N SER A 273 -32.91 -8.25 12.05
CA SER A 273 -34.01 -7.30 12.31
C SER A 273 -33.59 -5.85 12.09
N LEU A 274 -32.39 -5.47 12.54
CA LEU A 274 -31.87 -4.11 12.35
C LEU A 274 -31.63 -3.79 10.88
N PHE A 275 -31.12 -4.73 10.09
CA PHE A 275 -30.92 -4.53 8.65
C PHE A 275 -32.24 -4.39 7.88
N LYS A 276 -33.26 -5.15 8.27
CA LYS A 276 -34.61 -5.01 7.72
C LYS A 276 -35.22 -3.64 8.06
N GLN A 277 -35.03 -3.16 9.29
CA GLN A 277 -35.46 -1.81 9.69
C GLN A 277 -34.75 -0.70 8.90
N ALA A 278 -33.50 -0.94 8.47
CA ALA A 278 -32.77 -0.01 7.62
C ALA A 278 -33.19 -0.05 6.13
N HIS A 279 -34.20 -0.86 5.76
CA HIS A 279 -34.61 -1.12 4.38
C HIS A 279 -33.45 -1.60 3.46
N ASN A 280 -32.44 -2.25 4.04
CA ASN A 280 -31.26 -2.75 3.33
C ASN A 280 -31.33 -4.26 3.11
N GLU A 281 -32.46 -4.72 2.55
CA GLU A 281 -32.79 -6.15 2.40
C GLU A 281 -31.90 -6.91 1.40
N ASP A 282 -31.15 -6.18 0.57
CA ASP A 282 -30.23 -6.76 -0.43
C ASP A 282 -28.75 -6.54 -0.07
N HIS A 283 -28.40 -6.02 1.12
CA HIS A 283 -27.00 -5.78 1.45
C HIS A 283 -26.20 -7.09 1.69
N LEU A 284 -24.98 -7.19 1.15
CA LEU A 284 -24.06 -8.34 1.34
C LEU A 284 -23.78 -8.73 2.82
N LEU A 285 -23.95 -7.81 3.78
CA LEU A 285 -23.80 -8.12 5.21
C LEU A 285 -24.95 -9.01 5.70
N LEU A 286 -26.18 -8.79 5.21
CA LEU A 286 -27.32 -9.63 5.53
C LEU A 286 -27.10 -11.08 5.06
N ALA A 287 -26.47 -11.27 3.91
CA ALA A 287 -26.07 -12.60 3.45
C ALA A 287 -25.10 -13.31 4.41
N SER A 288 -24.19 -12.55 5.04
CA SER A 288 -23.26 -13.08 6.03
C SER A 288 -23.98 -13.51 7.31
N PHE A 289 -25.00 -12.77 7.73
CA PHE A 289 -25.79 -13.10 8.92
C PHE A 289 -26.61 -14.36 8.70
N TYR A 290 -27.30 -14.47 7.56
CA TYR A 290 -28.01 -15.70 7.19
C TYR A 290 -27.07 -16.89 7.08
N ASN A 291 -25.87 -16.71 6.52
CA ASN A 291 -24.87 -17.77 6.49
C ASN A 291 -24.50 -18.25 7.90
N ASN A 292 -24.29 -17.33 8.85
CA ASN A 292 -23.92 -17.68 10.22
C ASN A 292 -25.07 -18.37 10.99
N ILE A 293 -26.31 -17.98 10.72
CA ILE A 293 -27.49 -18.68 11.25
C ILE A 293 -27.56 -20.11 10.67
N GLY A 294 -27.34 -20.26 9.36
CA GLY A 294 -27.29 -21.56 8.70
C GLY A 294 -26.22 -22.50 9.29
N ILE A 295 -25.04 -21.96 9.61
CA ILE A 295 -23.97 -22.70 10.30
C ILE A 295 -24.46 -23.24 11.65
N ILE A 296 -25.15 -22.44 12.47
CA ILE A 296 -25.66 -22.92 13.75
C ILE A 296 -26.66 -24.06 13.56
N TYR A 297 -27.62 -23.90 12.64
CA TYR A 297 -28.59 -24.96 12.38
C TYR A 297 -27.94 -26.24 11.85
N GLN A 298 -26.89 -26.11 11.02
CA GLN A 298 -26.10 -27.26 10.58
C GLN A 298 -25.37 -27.94 11.74
N GLU A 299 -24.74 -27.17 12.64
CA GLU A 299 -24.11 -27.70 13.85
C GLU A 299 -25.12 -28.42 14.77
N GLU A 300 -26.37 -27.98 14.78
CA GLU A 300 -27.49 -28.61 15.51
C GLU A 300 -28.14 -29.77 14.74
N LYS A 301 -27.66 -30.12 13.54
CA LYS A 301 -28.23 -31.15 12.64
C LYS A 301 -29.66 -30.85 12.17
N LYS A 302 -30.07 -29.59 12.22
CA LYS A 302 -31.33 -29.06 11.69
C LYS A 302 -31.14 -28.64 10.24
N TYR A 303 -31.03 -29.66 9.37
CA TYR A 303 -30.56 -29.48 8.00
C TYR A 303 -31.54 -28.69 7.11
N PHE A 304 -32.85 -28.81 7.32
CA PHE A 304 -33.84 -28.06 6.57
C PHE A 304 -33.75 -26.56 6.84
N GLU A 305 -33.65 -26.19 8.12
CA GLU A 305 -33.45 -24.80 8.53
C GLU A 305 -32.10 -24.26 8.04
N ALA A 306 -31.03 -25.07 8.12
CA ALA A 306 -29.72 -24.68 7.59
C ALA A 306 -29.78 -24.36 6.10
N LEU A 307 -30.44 -25.21 5.29
CA LEU A 307 -30.61 -24.98 3.85
C LEU A 307 -31.39 -23.70 3.55
N ASP A 308 -32.51 -23.45 4.23
CA ASP A 308 -33.31 -22.24 4.04
C ASP A 308 -32.46 -20.96 4.27
N PHE A 309 -31.64 -20.96 5.31
CA PHE A 309 -30.76 -19.83 5.60
C PHE A 309 -29.57 -19.71 4.63
N TYR A 310 -28.97 -20.83 4.19
CA TYR A 310 -27.92 -20.80 3.18
C TYR A 310 -28.43 -20.33 1.81
N GLU A 311 -29.65 -20.71 1.42
CA GLU A 311 -30.28 -20.26 0.18
C GLU A 311 -30.57 -18.76 0.22
N LYS A 312 -31.09 -18.23 1.34
CA LYS A 312 -31.26 -16.78 1.54
C LYS A 312 -29.94 -16.02 1.38
N SER A 313 -28.87 -16.53 1.98
CA SER A 313 -27.52 -15.97 1.84
C SER A 313 -27.03 -15.99 0.39
N LEU A 314 -27.18 -17.14 -0.30
CA LEU A 314 -26.76 -17.32 -1.69
C LEU A 314 -27.52 -16.39 -2.64
N ASN A 315 -28.83 -16.23 -2.46
CA ASN A 315 -29.66 -15.39 -3.32
C ASN A 315 -29.22 -13.92 -3.26
N ILE A 316 -28.89 -13.41 -2.08
CA ILE A 316 -28.33 -12.04 -1.94
C ILE A 316 -26.96 -11.96 -2.62
N LYS A 317 -26.06 -12.91 -2.36
CA LYS A 317 -24.72 -12.91 -2.98
C LYS A 317 -24.78 -12.96 -4.51
N LYS A 318 -25.69 -13.73 -5.10
CA LYS A 318 -25.89 -13.82 -6.56
C LYS A 318 -26.32 -12.50 -7.19
N LYS A 319 -27.06 -11.66 -6.47
CA LYS A 319 -27.47 -10.33 -6.98
C LYS A 319 -26.29 -9.34 -7.04
N HIS A 320 -25.30 -9.50 -6.17
CA HIS A 320 -24.24 -8.49 -5.95
C HIS A 320 -22.85 -8.91 -6.39
N LEU A 321 -22.60 -10.19 -6.62
CA LEU A 321 -21.29 -10.73 -6.97
C LEU A 321 -21.30 -11.33 -8.38
N PRO A 322 -20.19 -11.22 -9.13
CA PRO A 322 -20.06 -11.91 -10.41
C PRO A 322 -20.12 -13.42 -10.21
N SER A 323 -20.53 -14.15 -11.25
CA SER A 323 -20.81 -15.59 -11.17
C SER A 323 -19.60 -16.45 -10.80
N ASP A 324 -18.38 -15.95 -11.02
CA ASP A 324 -17.10 -16.58 -10.70
C ASP A 324 -16.53 -16.19 -9.33
N HIS A 325 -17.25 -15.36 -8.55
CA HIS A 325 -16.75 -14.85 -7.28
C HIS A 325 -16.57 -16.00 -6.24
N PRO A 326 -15.39 -16.10 -5.56
CA PRO A 326 -15.10 -17.19 -4.61
C PRO A 326 -16.14 -17.38 -3.49
N ASN A 327 -16.73 -16.27 -2.99
CA ASN A 327 -17.81 -16.32 -2.00
C ASN A 327 -19.06 -17.10 -2.44
N LEU A 328 -19.35 -17.17 -3.74
CA LEU A 328 -20.42 -18.04 -4.26
C LEU A 328 -20.04 -19.51 -4.12
N GLY A 329 -18.80 -19.86 -4.45
CA GLY A 329 -18.26 -21.21 -4.23
C GLY A 329 -18.34 -21.65 -2.76
N SER A 330 -18.03 -20.74 -1.83
CA SER A 330 -18.18 -21.00 -0.39
C SER A 330 -19.64 -21.28 0.01
N SER A 331 -20.59 -20.53 -0.55
CA SER A 331 -22.02 -20.77 -0.31
C SER A 331 -22.49 -22.11 -0.87
N TYR A 332 -22.07 -22.49 -2.09
CA TYR A 332 -22.39 -23.80 -2.64
C TYR A 332 -21.77 -24.94 -1.84
N ASN A 333 -20.55 -24.76 -1.33
CA ASN A 333 -19.92 -25.74 -0.45
C ASN A 333 -20.70 -25.94 0.85
N ASN A 334 -21.21 -24.87 1.46
CA ASN A 334 -22.05 -24.96 2.66
C ASN A 334 -23.35 -25.72 2.39
N ILE A 335 -24.02 -25.43 1.27
CA ILE A 335 -25.24 -26.16 0.85
C ILE A 335 -24.90 -27.64 0.58
N GLY A 336 -23.83 -27.92 -0.17
CA GLY A 336 -23.37 -29.28 -0.45
C GLY A 336 -23.02 -30.06 0.82
N ALA A 337 -22.45 -29.40 1.82
CA ALA A 337 -22.13 -30.01 3.11
C ALA A 337 -23.37 -30.42 3.91
N VAL A 338 -24.52 -29.79 3.69
CA VAL A 338 -25.79 -30.19 4.33
C VAL A 338 -26.42 -31.40 3.62
N HIS A 339 -26.16 -31.60 2.33
CA HIS A 339 -26.66 -32.74 1.56
C HIS A 339 -25.80 -34.01 1.67
N ARG A 340 -24.63 -33.92 2.30
CA ARG A 340 -23.72 -35.05 2.55
C ARG A 340 -24.19 -35.86 3.76
#